data_AF-A0AAN8U589-F1
#
_entry.id   AF-A0AAN8U589-F1
#
_cell.length_a   1.000
_cell.length_b   1.000
_cell.length_c   1.000
_cell.angle_alpha   90.00
_cell.angle_beta   90.00
_cell.angle_gamma   90.00
#
_symmetry.space_group_name_H-M   'P 1'
#
loop_
_entity.id
_entity.type
_entity.pdbx_description
1 polymer ?
#
loop_
_entity_poly.entity_id
_entity_poly.type
_entity_poly.pdbx_seq_one_letter_code
_entity_poly.pdbx_strand_id
1 'polypeptide(L)'
;MLGSLTGAQVIIMNYPGHIEIGYSLVLDCHTSHIAVKLTEILTNIDRCSGKELEKEAKFLKNGDAGMIKMTPTKAMVVETFAEYPTLGRFAVRDMTQSFVVGVDKKDPTGAKKTTMEETHYTC
;
A
#
# COMPACT_ATOMS: atom_id res chain seq x y z
N MET A 1 -6.04 13.62 11.89
CA MET A 1 -5.38 13.65 10.57
C MET A 1 -4.51 12.40 10.47
N LEU A 2 -5.11 11.28 10.09
CA LEU A 2 -4.58 9.95 10.38
C LEU A 2 -4.90 9.10 9.13
N GLY A 3 -3.97 9.10 8.18
CA GLY A 3 -4.22 8.67 6.81
C GLY A 3 -4.17 7.15 6.68
N SER A 4 -5.32 6.53 6.42
CA SER A 4 -5.37 5.19 5.85
C SER A 4 -4.85 5.27 4.40
N LEU A 5 -3.86 4.46 4.03
CA LEU A 5 -3.38 4.34 2.65
C LEU A 5 -4.47 3.69 1.80
N THR A 6 -5.29 4.52 1.17
CA THR A 6 -6.50 4.09 0.46
C THR A 6 -6.23 3.53 -0.92
N GLY A 7 -5.02 3.69 -1.48
CA GLY A 7 -4.65 3.03 -2.72
C GLY A 7 -3.22 3.32 -3.13
N ALA A 8 -2.37 2.30 -3.18
CA ALA A 8 -1.01 2.44 -3.64
C ALA A 8 -0.66 1.41 -4.71
N GLN A 9 0.12 1.86 -5.70
CA GLN A 9 0.66 0.95 -6.71
C GLN A 9 1.92 0.32 -6.17
N VAL A 10 1.96 -1.00 -6.15
CA VAL A 10 3.06 -1.81 -5.69
C VAL A 10 3.64 -2.68 -6.79
N ILE A 11 4.93 -2.97 -6.70
CA ILE A 11 5.61 -3.94 -7.54
C ILE A 11 6.28 -4.96 -6.62
N ILE A 12 5.94 -6.24 -6.78
CA ILE A 12 6.50 -7.30 -5.93
C ILE A 12 7.84 -7.73 -6.50
N MET A 13 8.91 -7.54 -5.73
CA MET A 13 10.24 -7.98 -6.11
C MET A 13 10.90 -8.79 -5.01
N ASN A 14 11.58 -9.85 -5.42
CA ASN A 14 12.40 -10.69 -4.56
C ASN A 14 11.61 -11.32 -3.40
N TYR A 15 10.38 -11.76 -3.69
CA TYR A 15 9.53 -12.47 -2.73
C TYR A 15 9.31 -13.92 -3.22
N PRO A 16 9.75 -14.95 -2.48
CA PRO A 16 9.65 -16.34 -2.94
C PRO A 16 8.21 -16.88 -2.95
N GLY A 17 7.29 -16.24 -2.24
CA GLY A 17 5.90 -16.65 -2.11
C GLY A 17 4.92 -15.78 -2.92
N HIS A 18 3.72 -15.68 -2.38
CA HIS A 18 2.65 -14.82 -2.86
C HIS A 18 2.07 -14.00 -1.71
N ILE A 19 1.67 -12.77 -1.99
CA ILE A 19 1.06 -11.87 -1.02
C ILE A 19 -0.45 -11.97 -1.16
N GLU A 20 -1.13 -12.25 -0.05
CA GLU A 20 -2.57 -12.39 0.02
C GLU A 20 -3.21 -11.32 0.90
N ILE A 21 -4.51 -11.10 0.69
CA ILE A 21 -5.31 -10.21 1.54
C ILE A 21 -5.23 -10.67 3.00
N GLY A 22 -5.03 -9.72 3.90
CA GLY A 22 -4.88 -9.96 5.33
C GLY A 22 -3.44 -10.18 5.79
N TYR A 23 -2.48 -10.29 4.87
CA TYR A 23 -1.07 -10.43 5.20
C TYR A 23 -0.54 -9.16 5.88
N SER A 24 0.25 -9.36 6.94
CA SER A 24 0.82 -8.28 7.74
C SER A 24 2.29 -8.09 7.38
N LEU A 25 2.68 -6.84 7.16
CA LEU A 25 3.99 -6.45 6.64
C LEU A 25 4.52 -5.25 7.42
N VAL A 26 5.78 -4.87 7.20
CA VAL A 26 6.35 -3.62 7.71
C VAL A 26 6.52 -2.64 6.55
N LEU A 27 5.91 -1.46 6.69
CA LEU A 27 6.05 -0.36 5.76
C LEU A 27 7.10 0.62 6.27
N ASP A 28 8.07 0.90 5.42
CA ASP A 28 9.09 1.92 5.62
C ASP A 28 8.77 3.12 4.73
N CYS A 29 8.32 4.20 5.38
CA CYS A 29 8.13 5.49 4.74
C CYS A 29 9.13 6.46 5.35
N HIS A 30 10.14 6.86 4.58
CA HIS A 30 11.25 7.70 5.03
C HIS A 30 11.98 7.11 6.25
N THR A 31 11.72 7.61 7.46
CA THR A 31 12.31 7.16 8.73
C THR A 31 11.32 6.32 9.56
N SER A 32 10.05 6.30 9.17
CA SER A 32 8.97 5.64 9.90
C SER A 32 8.87 4.19 9.47
N HIS A 33 8.88 3.28 10.45
CA HIS A 33 8.79 1.84 10.26
C HIS A 33 7.55 1.36 11.03
N ILE A 34 6.49 1.00 10.30
CA ILE A 34 5.18 0.73 10.90
C ILE A 34 4.62 -0.57 10.34
N ALA A 35 4.04 -1.39 11.21
CA ALA A 35 3.33 -2.59 10.76
C ALA A 35 2.06 -2.18 10.01
N VAL A 36 1.82 -2.79 8.86
CA VAL A 36 0.69 -2.52 7.99
C VAL A 36 0.03 -3.85 7.62
N LYS A 37 -1.30 -3.85 7.51
CA LYS A 37 -2.06 -5.00 7.05
C LYS A 37 -2.60 -4.76 5.64
N LEU A 38 -2.36 -5.69 4.73
CA LEU A 38 -2.96 -5.66 3.41
C LEU A 38 -4.47 -5.89 3.55
N THR A 39 -5.27 -4.92 3.13
CA THR A 39 -6.72 -4.94 3.31
C THR A 39 -7.40 -5.45 2.04
N GLU A 40 -6.97 -4.97 0.87
CA GLU A 40 -7.56 -5.32 -0.43
C GLU A 40 -6.50 -5.28 -1.53
N ILE A 41 -6.65 -6.13 -2.54
CA ILE A 41 -5.92 -6.05 -3.81
C ILE A 41 -6.95 -5.65 -4.87
N LEU A 42 -6.85 -4.42 -5.38
CA LEU A 42 -7.84 -3.86 -6.30
C LEU A 42 -7.64 -4.40 -7.72
N THR A 43 -6.40 -4.37 -8.21
CA THR A 43 -6.09 -4.76 -9.59
C THR A 43 -4.67 -5.29 -9.69
N ASN A 44 -4.46 -6.37 -10.44
CA ASN A 44 -3.15 -6.76 -10.96
C ASN A 44 -2.87 -5.95 -12.23
N ILE A 45 -1.67 -5.38 -12.33
CA ILE A 45 -1.25 -4.46 -13.37
C ILE A 45 0.06 -5.00 -13.97
N ASP A 46 0.17 -4.93 -15.29
CA ASP A 46 1.42 -5.25 -15.97
C ASP A 46 2.49 -4.19 -15.66
N ARG A 47 3.65 -4.63 -15.15
CA ARG A 47 4.74 -3.75 -14.70
C ARG A 47 5.28 -2.83 -15.81
N CYS A 48 5.31 -3.31 -17.06
CA CYS A 48 5.94 -2.61 -18.17
C CYS A 48 4.97 -1.66 -18.89
N SER A 49 3.74 -2.11 -19.13
CA SER A 49 2.73 -1.38 -19.90
C SER A 49 1.76 -0.58 -19.03
N GLY A 50 1.68 -0.87 -17.73
CA GLY A 50 0.74 -0.23 -16.81
C GLY A 50 -0.73 -0.58 -17.07
N LYS A 51 -1.00 -1.61 -17.88
CA LYS A 51 -2.36 -2.08 -18.19
C LYS A 51 -2.88 -3.01 -17.10
N GLU A 52 -4.16 -2.89 -16.77
CA GLU A 52 -4.85 -3.82 -15.89
C GLU A 52 -4.89 -5.21 -16.54
N LEU A 53 -4.40 -6.21 -15.81
CA LEU A 53 -4.44 -7.62 -16.20
C LEU A 53 -5.66 -8.31 -15.60
N GLU A 54 -5.91 -8.10 -14.31
CA GLU A 54 -6.97 -8.74 -13.55
C GLU A 54 -7.54 -7.77 -12.52
N LYS A 55 -8.86 -7.69 -12.42
CA LYS A 55 -9.56 -6.94 -11.36
C LYS A 55 -9.82 -7.87 -10.18
N GLU A 56 -9.66 -7.34 -8.97
CA GLU A 56 -9.86 -8.07 -7.71
C GLU A 56 -9.03 -9.36 -7.61
N ALA A 57 -7.73 -9.25 -7.90
CA ALA A 57 -6.81 -10.38 -7.84
C ALA A 57 -6.72 -10.94 -6.41
N LYS A 58 -6.68 -12.27 -6.28
CA LYS A 58 -6.64 -12.94 -4.96
C LYS A 58 -5.27 -12.87 -4.29
N PHE A 59 -4.21 -12.87 -5.09
CA PHE A 59 -2.83 -12.83 -4.63
C PHE A 59 -1.93 -12.13 -5.66
N LEU A 60 -0.78 -11.61 -5.21
CA LEU A 60 0.29 -11.10 -6.06
C LEU A 60 1.56 -11.91 -5.86
N LYS A 61 2.26 -12.27 -6.93
CA LYS A 61 3.53 -13.02 -6.87
C LYS A 61 4.71 -12.17 -7.34
N ASN A 62 5.92 -12.71 -7.21
CA ASN A 62 7.13 -12.04 -7.68
C ASN A 62 7.03 -11.63 -9.16
N GLY A 63 7.34 -10.36 -9.44
CA GLY A 63 7.29 -9.76 -10.77
C GLY A 63 5.96 -9.08 -11.10
N ASP A 64 4.89 -9.37 -10.36
CA ASP A 64 3.59 -8.72 -10.56
C ASP A 64 3.62 -7.29 -10.01
N ALA A 65 2.82 -6.41 -10.62
CA ALA A 65 2.49 -5.12 -10.06
C ALA A 65 0.99 -5.08 -9.76
N GLY A 66 0.57 -4.26 -8.81
CA GLY A 66 -0.85 -4.15 -8.50
C GLY A 66 -1.19 -2.90 -7.75
N MET A 67 -2.47 -2.55 -7.75
CA MET A 67 -3.01 -1.50 -6.90
C MET A 67 -3.57 -2.18 -5.65
N ILE A 68 -3.09 -1.77 -4.47
CA ILE A 68 -3.47 -2.37 -3.19
C ILE A 68 -3.94 -1.32 -2.20
N LYS A 69 -4.79 -1.74 -1.26
CA LYS A 69 -5.15 -0.96 -0.07
C LYS A 69 -4.53 -1.56 1.15
N MET A 70 -4.00 -0.71 2.02
CA MET A 70 -3.30 -1.16 3.21
C MET A 70 -3.66 -0.30 4.41
N THR A 71 -3.83 -0.95 5.56
CA THR A 71 -4.23 -0.29 6.80
C THR A 71 -3.07 -0.32 7.78
N PRO A 72 -2.51 0.85 8.16
CA PRO A 72 -1.42 0.89 9.12
C PRO A 72 -1.94 0.59 10.53
N THR A 73 -1.15 -0.13 11.31
CA THR A 73 -1.46 -0.47 12.71
C THR A 73 -1.32 0.71 13.66
N LYS A 74 -0.52 1.71 13.27
CA LYS A 74 -0.29 2.94 14.00
C LYS A 74 -0.51 4.14 13.10
N ALA A 75 -0.82 5.27 13.71
CA ALA A 75 -1.00 6.53 13.02
C ALA A 75 0.23 6.92 12.22
N MET A 76 0.06 7.21 10.93
CA MET A 76 1.11 7.72 10.08
C MET A 76 0.60 8.72 9.07
N VAL A 77 1.50 9.61 8.65
CA VAL A 77 1.26 10.56 7.57
C VAL A 77 1.94 10.00 6.33
N VAL A 78 1.16 9.89 5.27
CA VAL A 78 1.62 9.55 3.93
C VAL A 78 0.99 10.55 2.98
N GLU A 79 1.74 10.90 1.94
CA GLU A 79 1.34 11.91 0.97
C GLU A 79 1.42 11.33 -0.44
N THR A 80 0.66 11.91 -1.36
CA THR A 80 0.71 11.48 -2.75
C THR A 80 2.07 11.83 -3.36
N PHE A 81 2.56 10.98 -4.26
CA PHE A 81 3.86 11.22 -4.92
C PHE A 81 3.89 12.52 -5.73
N ALA A 82 2.75 12.97 -6.24
CA ALA A 82 2.65 14.22 -6.98
C ALA A 82 2.82 15.45 -6.09
N GLU A 83 2.32 15.40 -4.85
CA GLU A 83 2.39 16.50 -3.89
C GLU A 83 3.74 16.52 -3.17
N TYR A 84 4.21 15.37 -2.68
CA TYR A 84 5.46 15.28 -1.95
C TYR A 84 6.22 13.97 -2.26
N PRO A 85 7.12 13.99 -3.27
CA PRO A 85 7.78 12.80 -3.80
C PRO A 85 8.56 11.95 -2.79
N THR A 86 9.06 12.56 -1.71
CA THR A 86 9.87 11.88 -0.69
C THR A 86 9.03 11.08 0.30
N LEU A 87 7.77 11.43 0.53
CA LEU A 87 6.81 10.64 1.35
C LEU A 87 5.93 9.72 0.51
N GLY A 88 5.77 10.03 -0.79
CA GLY A 88 4.99 9.20 -1.71
C GLY A 88 5.70 7.92 -2.17
N ARG A 89 6.95 7.68 -1.77
CA ARG A 89 7.68 6.43 -1.99
C ARG A 89 7.85 5.69 -0.68
N PHE A 90 7.47 4.43 -0.67
CA PHE A 90 7.65 3.58 0.49
C PHE A 90 8.12 2.19 0.07
N ALA A 91 8.84 1.54 0.98
CA ALA A 91 9.20 0.14 0.85
C ALA A 91 8.28 -0.68 1.76
N VAL A 92 7.83 -1.84 1.30
CA VAL A 92 7.18 -2.82 2.17
C VAL A 92 8.06 -4.05 2.24
N ARG A 93 8.33 -4.48 3.48
CA ARG A 93 9.22 -5.60 3.82
C ARG A 93 8.47 -6.63 4.67
N ASP A 94 8.70 -7.90 4.38
CA ASP A 94 8.52 -9.01 5.31
C ASP A 94 9.84 -9.30 6.05
N MET A 95 9.79 -10.09 7.13
CA MET A 95 10.88 -10.37 8.07
C MET A 95 12.19 -10.82 7.43
N THR A 96 12.17 -11.46 6.25
CA THR A 96 13.37 -12.02 5.64
C THR A 96 13.69 -11.50 4.24
N GLN A 97 12.71 -11.08 3.44
CA GLN A 97 12.91 -10.61 2.07
C GLN A 97 11.60 -10.06 1.48
N SER A 98 11.48 -8.74 1.31
CA SER A 98 10.57 -8.17 0.30
C SER A 98 11.03 -6.76 -0.03
N PHE A 99 11.02 -6.40 -1.30
CA PHE A 99 11.17 -5.01 -1.74
C PHE A 99 9.98 -4.66 -2.60
N VAL A 100 8.88 -4.34 -1.92
CA VAL A 100 7.73 -3.76 -2.60
C VAL A 100 7.95 -2.25 -2.67
N VAL A 101 8.15 -1.72 -3.88
CA VAL A 101 8.21 -0.27 -4.06
C VAL A 101 6.80 0.22 -4.35
N GLY A 102 6.28 0.99 -3.41
CA GLY A 102 4.98 1.60 -3.49
C GLY A 102 5.06 3.05 -3.93
N VAL A 103 4.14 3.47 -4.81
CA VAL A 103 3.84 4.88 -5.02
C VAL A 103 2.39 5.12 -4.65
N ASP A 104 2.16 6.04 -3.72
CA ASP A 104 0.80 6.43 -3.37
C ASP A 104 0.18 7.16 -4.57
N LYS A 105 -0.90 6.58 -5.10
CA LYS A 105 -1.61 7.09 -6.28
C LYS A 105 -3.04 7.40 -5.87
N LYS A 106 -3.52 8.55 -6.31
CA LYS A 106 -4.91 8.95 -6.08
C LYS A 106 -5.82 7.87 -6.66
N ASP A 107 -6.69 7.33 -5.82
CA ASP A 107 -7.59 6.22 -6.15
C ASP A 107 -8.41 6.57 -7.41
N PRO A 108 -8.34 5.79 -8.51
CA PRO A 108 -9.03 6.11 -9.76
C PRO A 108 -10.56 6.01 -9.65
N THR A 109 -11.08 5.37 -8.59
CA THR A 109 -12.52 5.19 -8.35
C THR A 109 -13.18 6.37 -7.63
N GLY A 110 -12.48 7.50 -7.40
CA GLY A 110 -13.10 8.71 -6.87
C GLY A 110 -13.70 8.56 -5.47
N ALA A 111 -13.24 7.58 -4.68
CA ALA A 111 -13.60 7.48 -3.28
C ALA A 111 -13.07 8.73 -2.57
N LYS A 112 -14.01 9.57 -2.11
CA LYS A 112 -13.74 10.73 -1.27
C LYS A 112 -12.82 10.29 -0.13
N LYS A 113 -11.91 11.19 0.26
CA LYS A 113 -11.15 11.12 1.52
C LYS A 113 -12.12 10.67 2.62
N THR A 114 -12.10 9.40 3.01
CA THR A 114 -13.05 8.86 3.98
C THR A 114 -12.62 9.35 5.36
N THR A 115 -13.20 10.48 5.76
CA THR A 115 -13.23 10.97 7.13
C THR A 115 -14.21 10.12 7.92
N MET A 116 -13.75 9.25 8.83
CA MET A 116 -14.45 8.73 10.02
C MET A 116 -13.40 8.07 10.95
N GLU A 117 -13.35 8.20 12.28
CA GLU A 117 -14.08 8.98 13.29
C GLU A 117 -13.20 9.09 14.56
N GLU A 118 -13.51 10.06 15.42
CA GLU A 118 -12.83 10.40 16.68
C GLU A 118 -12.75 9.21 17.66
N THR A 119 -11.55 8.89 18.17
CA THR A 119 -11.45 8.22 19.48
C THR A 119 -10.98 9.25 20.48
N HIS A 120 -11.92 9.61 21.35
CA HIS A 120 -11.79 10.53 22.46
C HIS A 120 -10.46 10.35 23.21
N TYR A 121 -9.67 11.41 23.24
CA TYR A 121 -8.74 11.64 24.34
C TYR A 121 -9.57 12.03 25.57
N THR A 122 -10.10 11.06 26.28
CA THR A 122 -10.37 11.26 27.70
C THR A 122 -9.07 11.02 28.45
N CYS A 123 -8.65 12.06 29.17
CA CYS A 123 -7.58 12.12 30.17
C CYS A 123 -7.54 10.88 31.07
#